data_AF-A0A7X8FSN3-F1
#
_entry.id   AF-A0A7X8FSN3-F1
#
_cell.length_a   1.000
_cell.length_b   1.000
_cell.length_c   1.000
_cell.angle_alpha   90.00
_cell.angle_beta   90.00
_cell.angle_gamma   90.00
#
_symmetry.space_group_name_H-M   'P 1'
#
loop_
_entity.id
_entity.type
_entity.pdbx_description
1 polymer ?
#
loop_
_entity_poly.entity_id
_entity_poly.type
_entity_poly.pdbx_seq_one_letter_code
_entity_poly.pdbx_strand_id
1 'polypeptide(L)'
;MSLNRNDFQAIQRALENNFLYRNDEDSLHVLLSLLENEYRVKKLKPKYTCMRSIARSIRRVLRNRQDAREIVATLTRILSEEINRLEFAVYLEGYSLGYQDKDWTDRLEMATLEQIPVEDLYNRQSLFHTRLNSDLLVLKNRLIDQIEEHTPNYKRLSVLTSKYCEKRVYRKVMKLNTYLHKQLVLWQDDRSERMAITEPAILVTGELERIYERIVRAYAKSIQKLFKEAYWYGLNDRVISRY
;
A
#
# COMPACT_ATOMS: atom_id res chain seq x y z
N MET A 1 -24.81 -17.10 -14.44
CA MET A 1 -25.20 -15.80 -15.03
C MET A 1 -23.99 -14.89 -14.95
N SER A 2 -23.41 -14.48 -16.07
CA SER A 2 -22.33 -13.49 -16.08
C SER A 2 -22.91 -12.11 -15.83
N LEU A 3 -22.46 -11.41 -14.79
CA LEU A 3 -22.75 -9.99 -14.61
C LEU A 3 -22.26 -9.22 -15.84
N ASN A 4 -23.02 -8.23 -16.30
CA ASN A 4 -22.53 -7.31 -17.32
C ASN A 4 -21.30 -6.56 -16.77
N ARG A 5 -20.29 -6.28 -17.61
CA ARG A 5 -19.01 -5.69 -17.19
C ARG A 5 -19.19 -4.36 -16.44
N ASN A 6 -20.20 -3.58 -16.82
CA ASN A 6 -20.54 -2.32 -16.17
C ASN A 6 -21.13 -2.53 -14.76
N ASP A 7 -21.98 -3.53 -14.58
CA ASP A 7 -22.58 -3.86 -13.29
C ASP A 7 -21.53 -4.40 -12.32
N PHE A 8 -20.60 -5.21 -12.83
CA PHE A 8 -19.46 -5.70 -12.05
C PHE A 8 -18.58 -4.56 -11.54
N GLN A 9 -18.22 -3.59 -12.39
CA GLN A 9 -17.44 -2.42 -11.97
C GLN A 9 -18.19 -1.55 -10.96
N ALA A 10 -19.51 -1.39 -11.10
CA ALA A 10 -20.33 -0.65 -10.16
C ALA A 10 -20.35 -1.32 -8.78
N ILE A 11 -20.53 -2.65 -8.73
CA ILE A 11 -20.49 -3.46 -7.51
C ILE A 11 -19.11 -3.34 -6.84
N GLN A 12 -18.02 -3.47 -7.60
CA GLN A 12 -16.67 -3.33 -7.05
C GLN A 12 -16.45 -1.97 -6.38
N ARG A 13 -16.85 -0.87 -7.04
CA ARG A 13 -16.74 0.48 -6.48
C ARG A 13 -17.61 0.67 -5.25
N ALA A 14 -18.80 0.05 -5.20
CA ALA A 14 -19.68 0.13 -4.04
C ALA A 14 -19.06 -0.59 -2.82
N LEU A 15 -18.57 -1.81 -3.01
CA LEU A 15 -17.91 -2.61 -1.99
C LEU A 15 -16.63 -1.91 -1.49
N GLU A 16 -15.80 -1.38 -2.39
CA GLU A 16 -14.61 -0.62 -2.02
C GLU A 16 -14.96 0.61 -1.17
N ASN A 17 -15.97 1.39 -1.56
CA ASN A 17 -16.39 2.56 -0.80
C ASN A 17 -16.93 2.20 0.60
N ASN A 18 -17.72 1.12 0.71
CA ASN A 18 -18.22 0.65 1.99
C ASN A 18 -17.06 0.21 2.90
N PHE A 19 -16.11 -0.54 2.37
CA PHE A 19 -14.93 -0.97 3.10
C PHE A 19 -14.08 0.22 3.58
N LEU A 20 -13.78 1.17 2.70
CA LEU A 20 -12.91 2.30 3.03
C LEU A 20 -13.53 3.30 4.00
N TYR A 21 -14.84 3.57 3.89
CA TYR A 21 -15.47 4.70 4.58
C TYR A 21 -16.54 4.31 5.59
N ARG A 22 -17.10 3.10 5.53
CA ARG A 22 -18.16 2.62 6.43
C ARG A 22 -17.71 1.54 7.42
N ASN A 23 -16.43 1.17 7.43
CA ASN A 23 -15.90 0.07 8.26
C ASN A 23 -16.57 -1.29 8.00
N ASP A 24 -17.05 -1.51 6.77
CA ASP A 24 -17.68 -2.77 6.40
C ASP A 24 -16.61 -3.76 5.93
N GLU A 25 -16.17 -4.64 6.82
CA GLU A 25 -15.15 -5.65 6.51
C GLU A 25 -15.69 -6.77 5.62
N ASP A 26 -17.01 -7.02 5.62
CA ASP A 26 -17.62 -8.03 4.75
C ASP A 26 -17.56 -7.59 3.29
N SER A 27 -17.73 -6.30 3.01
CA SER A 27 -17.55 -5.74 1.67
C SER A 27 -16.19 -6.12 1.06
N LEU A 28 -15.16 -6.27 1.88
CA LEU A 28 -13.83 -6.69 1.44
C LEU A 28 -13.76 -8.18 1.11
N HIS A 29 -14.32 -9.03 1.96
CA HIS A 29 -14.37 -10.47 1.72
C HIS A 29 -15.14 -10.81 0.45
N VAL A 30 -16.24 -10.09 0.21
CA VAL A 30 -17.01 -10.20 -1.03
C VAL A 30 -16.17 -9.72 -2.21
N LEU A 31 -15.51 -8.56 -2.11
CA LEU A 31 -14.67 -8.04 -3.20
C LEU A 31 -13.53 -9.00 -3.58
N LEU A 32 -12.85 -9.56 -2.58
CA LEU A 32 -11.79 -10.56 -2.78
C LEU A 32 -12.36 -11.82 -3.46
N SER A 33 -13.45 -12.36 -2.95
CA SER A 33 -14.09 -13.57 -3.51
C SER A 33 -14.56 -13.36 -4.94
N LEU A 34 -15.10 -12.18 -5.26
CA LEU A 34 -15.49 -11.81 -6.61
C LEU A 34 -14.29 -11.80 -7.56
N LEU A 35 -13.17 -11.21 -7.14
CA LEU A 35 -11.95 -11.15 -7.96
C LEU A 35 -11.30 -12.53 -8.14
N GLU A 36 -11.22 -13.34 -7.09
CA GLU A 36 -10.67 -14.70 -7.17
C GLU A 36 -11.50 -15.59 -8.09
N ASN A 37 -12.83 -15.47 -8.06
CA ASN A 37 -13.72 -16.22 -8.93
C ASN A 37 -13.63 -15.72 -10.39
N GLU A 38 -13.71 -14.41 -10.61
CA GLU A 38 -13.67 -13.81 -11.94
C GLU A 38 -12.35 -14.13 -12.67
N TYR A 39 -11.22 -14.05 -11.96
CA TYR A 39 -9.89 -14.27 -12.55
C TYR A 39 -9.37 -15.70 -12.38
N ARG A 40 -10.12 -16.57 -11.70
CA ARG A 40 -9.71 -17.95 -11.37
C ARG A 40 -8.34 -18.02 -10.68
N VAL A 41 -8.00 -16.99 -9.92
CA VAL A 41 -6.70 -16.86 -9.24
C VAL A 41 -6.79 -17.56 -7.90
N LYS A 42 -5.86 -18.48 -7.63
CA LYS A 42 -5.80 -19.17 -6.34
C LYS A 42 -5.03 -18.33 -5.32
N LYS A 43 -5.76 -17.69 -4.40
CA LYS A 43 -5.27 -16.97 -3.21
C LYS A 43 -4.43 -15.74 -3.54
N LEU A 44 -5.10 -14.61 -3.77
CA LEU A 44 -4.44 -13.31 -3.79
C LEU A 44 -3.76 -13.04 -2.45
N LYS A 45 -2.49 -12.64 -2.47
CA LYS A 45 -1.70 -12.32 -1.27
C LYS A 45 -1.23 -10.86 -1.28
N PRO A 46 -2.06 -9.93 -0.78
CA PRO A 46 -1.69 -8.53 -0.65
C PRO A 46 -0.46 -8.38 0.23
N LYS A 47 0.41 -7.44 -0.13
CA LYS A 47 1.58 -7.09 0.67
C LYS A 47 1.31 -5.80 1.43
N TYR A 48 1.35 -5.88 2.76
CA TYR A 48 1.22 -4.72 3.65
C TYR A 48 2.59 -4.09 3.91
N THR A 49 2.94 -3.06 3.14
CA THR A 49 4.27 -2.43 3.13
C THR A 49 4.23 -0.94 3.43
N CYS A 50 3.09 -0.27 3.26
CA CYS A 50 2.95 1.17 3.37
C CYS A 50 3.29 1.66 4.78
N MET A 51 2.79 1.00 5.82
CA MET A 51 3.06 1.39 7.21
C MET A 51 4.55 1.37 7.54
N ARG A 52 5.30 0.41 7.00
CA ARG A 52 6.77 0.32 7.18
C ARG A 52 7.49 1.51 6.54
N SER A 53 7.00 1.99 5.41
CA SER A 53 7.53 3.18 4.72
C SER A 53 7.23 4.46 5.51
N ILE A 54 5.99 4.59 5.99
CA ILE A 54 5.54 5.70 6.85
C ILE A 54 6.36 5.76 8.14
N ALA A 55 6.50 4.64 8.86
CA ALA A 55 7.28 4.58 10.10
C ALA A 55 8.74 5.00 9.89
N ARG A 56 9.38 4.56 8.80
CA ARG A 56 10.72 5.01 8.40
C ARG A 56 10.76 6.51 8.11
N SER A 57 9.73 7.04 7.46
CA SER A 57 9.62 8.44 7.11
C SER A 57 9.47 9.35 8.34
N ILE A 58 8.64 8.96 9.30
CA ILE A 58 8.44 9.68 10.57
C ILE A 58 9.72 9.64 11.41
N ARG A 59 10.35 8.47 11.53
CA ARG A 59 11.60 8.32 12.30
C ARG A 59 12.70 9.28 11.84
N ARG A 60 12.78 9.58 10.53
CA ARG A 60 13.72 10.57 9.98
C ARG A 60 13.41 11.99 10.42
N VAL A 61 12.13 12.36 10.53
CA VAL A 61 11.70 13.68 10.99
C VAL A 61 11.96 13.85 12.49
N LEU A 62 11.77 12.78 13.26
CA LEU A 62 11.97 12.78 14.72
C LEU A 62 13.39 12.39 15.15
N ARG A 63 14.39 12.40 14.24
CA ARG A 63 15.73 11.86 14.52
C ARG A 63 16.44 12.48 15.73
N ASN A 64 16.09 13.72 16.07
CA ASN A 64 16.71 14.47 17.17
C ASN A 64 15.93 14.35 18.49
N ARG A 65 14.83 13.58 18.52
CA ARG A 65 14.01 13.39 19.71
C ARG A 65 14.32 12.05 20.37
N GLN A 66 14.43 12.06 21.70
CA GLN A 66 14.68 10.86 22.50
C GLN A 66 13.46 9.90 22.48
N ASP A 67 12.25 10.45 22.48
CA ASP A 67 10.96 9.74 22.46
C ASP A 67 10.52 9.27 21.06
N ALA A 68 11.35 9.46 20.02
CA ALA A 68 10.99 9.18 18.63
C ALA A 68 10.55 7.74 18.39
N ARG A 69 11.15 6.77 19.10
CA ARG A 69 10.79 5.36 18.97
C ARG A 69 9.37 5.09 19.47
N GLU A 70 9.01 5.66 20.62
CA GLU A 70 7.68 5.53 21.21
C GLU A 70 6.63 6.20 20.33
N ILE A 71 6.90 7.43 19.87
CA ILE A 71 6.01 8.13 18.94
C ILE A 71 5.73 7.30 17.69
N VAL A 72 6.77 6.74 17.06
CA VAL A 72 6.63 5.90 15.87
C VAL A 72 5.86 4.62 16.17
N ALA A 73 6.10 3.98 17.31
CA ALA A 73 5.37 2.77 17.72
C ALA A 73 3.87 3.07 17.94
N THR A 74 3.57 4.14 18.65
CA THR A 74 2.20 4.60 18.90
C THR A 74 1.47 4.97 17.60
N LEU A 75 2.11 5.74 16.72
CA LEU A 75 1.55 6.06 15.39
C LEU A 75 1.32 4.80 14.56
N THR A 76 2.26 3.85 14.57
CA THR A 76 2.10 2.57 13.88
C THR A 76 0.86 1.85 14.40
N ARG A 77 0.69 1.74 15.72
CA ARG A 77 -0.45 1.07 16.34
C ARG A 77 -1.78 1.71 15.97
N ILE A 78 -1.91 3.04 16.10
CA ILE A 78 -3.20 3.73 15.89
C ILE A 78 -3.57 3.90 14.41
N LEU A 79 -2.59 3.83 13.49
CA LEU A 79 -2.82 4.07 12.07
C LEU A 79 -2.85 2.79 11.22
N SER A 80 -2.28 1.66 11.69
CA SER A 80 -2.10 0.45 10.88
C SER A 80 -3.38 -0.01 10.17
N GLU A 81 -4.51 0.00 10.86
CA GLU A 81 -5.79 -0.42 10.28
C GLU A 81 -6.18 0.44 9.07
N GLU A 82 -6.21 1.77 9.23
CA GLU A 82 -6.59 2.68 8.13
C GLU A 82 -5.59 2.60 6.97
N ILE A 83 -4.30 2.50 7.28
CA ILE A 83 -3.25 2.35 6.27
C ILE A 83 -3.39 1.04 5.50
N ASN A 84 -3.69 -0.06 6.20
CA ASN A 84 -3.87 -1.37 5.58
C ASN A 84 -5.13 -1.43 4.72
N ARG A 85 -6.19 -0.72 5.09
CA ARG A 85 -7.45 -0.70 4.32
C ARG A 85 -7.26 -0.09 2.93
N LEU A 86 -6.74 1.13 2.85
CA LEU A 86 -6.50 1.74 1.54
C LEU A 86 -5.36 1.05 0.77
N GLU A 87 -4.33 0.53 1.46
CA GLU A 87 -3.30 -0.31 0.84
C GLU A 87 -3.93 -1.53 0.14
N PHE A 88 -4.84 -2.22 0.81
CA PHE A 88 -5.46 -3.40 0.24
C PHE A 88 -6.42 -3.06 -0.92
N ALA A 89 -7.25 -2.03 -0.79
CA ALA A 89 -8.13 -1.58 -1.87
C ALA A 89 -7.35 -1.24 -3.15
N VAL A 90 -6.26 -0.47 -3.02
CA VAL A 90 -5.42 -0.11 -4.16
C VAL A 90 -4.67 -1.32 -4.73
N TYR A 91 -4.27 -2.27 -3.88
CA TYR A 91 -3.67 -3.52 -4.35
C TYR A 91 -4.63 -4.29 -5.26
N LEU A 92 -5.89 -4.46 -4.84
CA LEU A 92 -6.90 -5.15 -5.64
C LEU A 92 -7.19 -4.42 -6.95
N GLU A 93 -7.27 -3.09 -6.91
CA GLU A 93 -7.47 -2.29 -8.11
C GLU A 93 -6.30 -2.46 -9.11
N GLY A 94 -5.07 -2.27 -8.64
CA GLY A 94 -3.87 -2.40 -9.48
C GLY A 94 -3.77 -3.79 -10.08
N TYR A 95 -3.97 -4.82 -9.26
CA TYR A 95 -3.99 -6.22 -9.71
C TYR A 95 -5.06 -6.45 -10.80
N SER A 96 -6.28 -6.00 -10.55
CA SER A 96 -7.40 -6.16 -11.47
C SER A 96 -7.13 -5.49 -12.83
N LEU A 97 -6.55 -4.30 -12.83
CA LEU A 97 -6.19 -3.59 -14.06
C LEU A 97 -5.08 -4.33 -14.83
N GLY A 98 -4.05 -4.80 -14.14
CA GLY A 98 -2.97 -5.58 -14.76
C GLY A 98 -3.46 -6.89 -15.35
N TYR A 99 -4.36 -7.60 -14.66
CA TYR A 99 -4.93 -8.85 -15.15
C TYR A 99 -5.80 -8.65 -16.41
N GLN A 100 -6.50 -7.52 -16.50
CA GLN A 100 -7.36 -7.20 -17.65
C GLN A 100 -6.60 -6.62 -18.85
N ASP A 101 -5.33 -6.22 -18.69
CA ASP A 101 -4.55 -5.59 -19.75
C ASP A 101 -4.01 -6.63 -20.74
N LYS A 102 -4.75 -6.84 -21.84
CA LYS A 102 -4.42 -7.84 -22.85
C LYS A 102 -3.13 -7.50 -23.59
N ASP A 103 -2.95 -6.23 -23.96
CA ASP A 103 -1.83 -5.80 -24.79
C ASP A 103 -0.49 -6.02 -24.08
N TRP A 104 -0.41 -5.66 -22.81
CA TRP A 104 0.79 -5.92 -22.01
C TRP A 104 0.93 -7.40 -21.64
N THR A 105 -0.18 -8.14 -21.51
CA THR A 105 -0.13 -9.58 -21.26
C THR A 105 0.52 -10.29 -22.44
N ASP A 106 0.10 -9.97 -23.67
CA ASP A 106 0.64 -10.60 -24.88
C ASP A 106 2.15 -10.30 -25.03
N ARG A 107 2.57 -9.07 -24.72
CA ARG A 107 4.00 -8.69 -24.70
C ARG A 107 4.79 -9.47 -23.67
N LEU A 108 4.24 -9.65 -22.46
CA LEU A 108 4.88 -10.44 -21.42
C LEU A 108 4.96 -11.92 -21.82
N GLU A 109 3.90 -12.48 -22.40
CA GLU A 109 3.85 -13.86 -22.87
C GLU A 109 4.92 -14.12 -23.94
N MET A 110 5.04 -13.24 -24.95
CA MET A 110 6.11 -13.35 -25.95
C MET A 110 7.50 -13.38 -25.32
N ALA A 111 7.80 -12.43 -24.43
CA ALA A 111 9.09 -12.39 -23.72
C ALA A 111 9.32 -13.60 -22.79
N THR A 112 8.23 -14.25 -22.34
CA THR A 112 8.28 -15.45 -21.51
C THR A 112 8.63 -16.67 -22.34
N LEU A 113 8.00 -16.83 -23.50
CA LEU A 113 8.18 -17.97 -24.40
C LEU A 113 9.58 -18.03 -25.02
N GLU A 114 10.27 -16.89 -25.11
CA GLU A 114 11.68 -16.82 -25.50
C GLU A 114 12.63 -17.44 -24.44
N GLN A 115 12.17 -17.57 -23.19
CA GLN A 115 13.01 -17.97 -22.06
C GLN A 115 12.58 -19.28 -21.39
N ILE A 116 11.29 -19.61 -21.45
CA ILE A 116 10.69 -20.75 -20.76
C ILE A 116 9.88 -21.56 -21.78
N PRO A 117 10.18 -22.87 -21.94
CA PRO A 117 9.38 -23.77 -22.76
C PRO A 117 7.94 -23.84 -22.28
N VAL A 118 7.01 -24.06 -23.21
CA VAL A 118 5.56 -24.10 -22.92
C VAL A 118 5.22 -25.20 -21.92
N GLU A 119 5.89 -26.35 -21.99
CA GLU A 119 5.70 -27.50 -21.12
C GLU A 119 5.96 -27.17 -19.65
N ASP A 120 6.92 -26.27 -19.40
CA ASP A 120 7.27 -25.81 -18.05
C ASP A 120 6.25 -24.80 -17.50
N LEU A 121 5.52 -24.09 -18.37
CA LEU A 121 4.51 -23.11 -17.96
C LEU A 121 3.29 -23.76 -17.33
N TYR A 122 2.84 -24.91 -17.86
CA TYR A 122 1.70 -25.67 -17.31
C TYR A 122 1.86 -26.07 -15.84
N ASN A 123 3.10 -26.23 -15.39
CA ASN A 123 3.40 -26.69 -14.03
C ASN A 123 3.74 -25.54 -13.05
N ARG A 124 3.80 -24.29 -13.53
CA ARG A 124 4.22 -23.14 -12.72
C ARG A 124 3.06 -22.49 -12.00
N GLN A 125 3.25 -22.24 -10.70
CA GLN A 125 2.32 -21.45 -9.88
C GLN A 125 2.58 -19.94 -9.94
N SER A 126 3.77 -19.52 -10.40
CA SER A 126 4.15 -18.11 -10.46
C SER A 126 5.23 -17.89 -11.52
N LEU A 127 5.16 -16.74 -12.20
CA LEU A 127 6.05 -16.42 -13.33
C LEU A 127 7.25 -15.55 -12.87
N PHE A 128 7.17 -14.23 -13.05
CA PHE A 128 8.24 -13.27 -12.75
C PHE A 128 7.85 -12.26 -11.65
N HIS A 129 7.19 -12.76 -10.61
CA HIS A 129 6.73 -11.95 -9.48
C HIS A 129 7.86 -11.30 -8.66
N THR A 130 9.02 -11.97 -8.58
CA THR A 130 10.12 -11.53 -7.71
C THR A 130 11.49 -11.62 -8.37
N ARG A 131 11.68 -12.50 -9.35
CA ARG A 131 12.93 -12.68 -10.08
C ARG A 131 12.72 -12.23 -11.52
N LEU A 132 13.52 -11.27 -11.95
CA LEU A 132 13.52 -10.69 -13.30
C LEU A 132 14.93 -10.81 -13.85
N ASN A 133 15.07 -11.23 -15.10
CA ASN A 133 16.30 -11.03 -15.86
C ASN A 133 16.36 -9.59 -16.40
N SER A 134 17.44 -9.24 -17.09
CA SER A 134 17.64 -7.90 -17.68
C SER A 134 16.50 -7.50 -18.62
N ASP A 135 16.05 -8.43 -19.46
CA ASP A 135 15.13 -8.12 -20.55
C ASP A 135 13.70 -7.90 -20.01
N LEU A 136 13.28 -8.72 -19.06
CA LEU A 136 12.01 -8.55 -18.35
C LEU A 136 12.03 -7.31 -17.45
N LEU A 137 13.20 -6.92 -16.93
CA LEU A 137 13.33 -5.67 -16.19
C LEU A 137 13.10 -4.46 -17.10
N VAL A 138 13.66 -4.49 -18.32
CA VAL A 138 13.41 -3.45 -19.34
C VAL A 138 11.92 -3.41 -19.71
N LEU A 139 11.29 -4.56 -19.95
CA LEU A 139 9.86 -4.65 -20.24
C LEU A 139 9.01 -4.07 -19.11
N LYS A 140 9.32 -4.45 -17.86
CA LYS A 140 8.63 -3.95 -16.67
C LYS A 140 8.80 -2.44 -16.50
N ASN A 141 9.98 -1.90 -16.77
CA ASN A 141 10.21 -0.46 -16.68
C ASN A 141 9.39 0.30 -17.72
N ARG A 142 9.33 -0.18 -18.97
CA ARG A 142 8.46 0.41 -20.01
C ARG A 142 6.98 0.39 -19.61
N LEU A 143 6.52 -0.71 -19.01
CA LEU A 143 5.16 -0.80 -18.48
C LEU A 143 4.94 0.24 -17.38
N ILE A 144 5.88 0.36 -16.44
CA ILE A 144 5.80 1.34 -15.36
C ILE A 144 5.70 2.76 -15.92
N ASP A 145 6.55 3.12 -16.89
CA ASP A 145 6.53 4.45 -17.51
C ASP A 145 5.18 4.73 -18.18
N GLN A 146 4.64 3.74 -18.91
CA GLN A 146 3.32 3.85 -19.53
C GLN A 146 2.20 4.00 -18.49
N ILE A 147 2.26 3.30 -17.36
CA ILE A 147 1.31 3.47 -16.25
C ILE A 147 1.38 4.90 -15.71
N GLU A 148 2.59 5.43 -15.47
CA GLU A 148 2.78 6.76 -14.90
C GLU A 148 2.27 7.88 -15.82
N GLU A 149 2.52 7.76 -17.12
CA GLU A 149 2.17 8.77 -18.11
C GLU A 149 0.68 8.72 -18.51
N HIS A 150 0.15 7.51 -18.73
CA HIS A 150 -1.10 7.33 -19.47
C HIS A 150 -2.25 6.79 -18.62
N THR A 151 -2.02 6.27 -17.41
CA THR A 151 -3.11 5.70 -16.60
C THR A 151 -3.75 6.77 -15.72
N PRO A 152 -5.02 7.17 -15.97
CA PRO A 152 -5.71 8.16 -15.13
C PRO A 152 -5.82 7.71 -13.66
N ASN A 153 -5.93 6.40 -13.45
CA ASN A 153 -5.96 5.79 -12.12
C ASN A 153 -4.67 6.03 -11.32
N TYR A 154 -3.50 6.09 -11.96
CA TYR A 154 -2.24 6.35 -11.27
C TYR A 154 -2.16 7.80 -10.76
N LYS A 155 -2.56 8.77 -11.61
CA LYS A 155 -2.53 10.19 -11.27
C LYS A 155 -3.51 10.52 -10.12
N ARG A 156 -4.67 9.84 -10.05
CA ARG A 156 -5.63 10.05 -8.95
C ARG A 156 -5.19 9.48 -7.61
N LEU A 157 -4.24 8.54 -7.55
CA LEU A 157 -3.86 7.85 -6.30
C LEU A 157 -3.37 8.83 -5.22
N SER A 158 -2.59 9.84 -5.61
CA SER A 158 -2.09 10.84 -4.65
C SER A 158 -3.23 11.66 -4.04
N VAL A 159 -4.21 12.05 -4.86
CA VAL A 159 -5.40 12.78 -4.43
C VAL A 159 -6.30 11.91 -3.56
N LEU A 160 -6.54 10.65 -3.98
CA LEU A 160 -7.28 9.66 -3.20
C LEU A 160 -6.66 9.46 -1.83
N THR A 161 -5.34 9.24 -1.78
CA THR A 161 -4.60 9.03 -0.53
C THR A 161 -4.71 10.23 0.39
N SER A 162 -4.57 11.45 -0.16
CA SER A 162 -4.67 12.68 0.61
C SER A 162 -6.07 12.86 1.22
N LYS A 163 -7.12 12.68 0.42
CA LYS A 163 -8.53 12.74 0.88
C LYS A 163 -8.85 11.67 1.92
N TYR A 164 -8.33 10.46 1.74
CA TYR A 164 -8.50 9.37 2.68
C TYR A 164 -7.82 9.69 4.02
N CYS A 165 -6.58 10.19 3.97
CA CYS A 165 -5.83 10.60 5.16
C CYS A 165 -6.54 11.72 5.92
N GLU A 166 -7.07 12.71 5.22
CA GLU A 166 -7.82 13.81 5.83
C GLU A 166 -9.03 13.29 6.62
N LYS A 167 -9.78 12.35 6.04
CA LYS A 167 -10.99 11.79 6.67
C LYS A 167 -10.69 10.82 7.81
N ARG A 168 -9.66 9.97 7.67
CA ARG A 168 -9.45 8.79 8.54
C ARG A 168 -8.20 8.85 9.42
N VAL A 169 -7.17 9.58 8.99
CA VAL A 169 -5.84 9.62 9.64
C VAL A 169 -5.64 10.90 10.43
N TYR A 170 -6.06 12.05 9.90
CA TYR A 170 -5.76 13.39 10.45
C TYR A 170 -6.11 13.50 11.93
N ARG A 171 -7.36 13.18 12.31
CA ARG A 171 -7.81 13.26 13.70
C ARG A 171 -7.00 12.36 14.65
N LYS A 172 -6.57 11.17 14.19
CA LYS A 172 -5.76 10.24 15.00
C LYS A 172 -4.36 10.82 15.24
N VAL A 173 -3.76 11.47 14.24
CA VAL A 173 -2.46 12.14 14.39
C VAL A 173 -2.56 13.37 15.28
N MET A 174 -3.60 14.20 15.12
CA MET A 174 -3.79 15.38 15.98
C MET A 174 -4.02 15.03 17.45
N LYS A 175 -4.59 13.84 17.71
CA LYS A 175 -4.77 13.29 19.06
C LYS A 175 -3.59 12.44 19.53
N LEU A 176 -2.45 12.43 18.84
CA LEU A 176 -1.31 11.56 19.18
C LEU A 176 -0.89 11.67 20.65
N ASN A 177 -0.86 12.89 21.21
CA ASN A 177 -0.49 13.12 22.61
C ASN A 177 -1.39 12.38 23.62
N THR A 178 -2.64 12.05 23.27
CA THR A 178 -3.53 11.28 24.16
C THR A 178 -3.19 9.79 24.18
N TYR A 179 -2.40 9.31 23.21
CA TYR A 179 -2.02 7.90 23.06
C TYR A 179 -0.59 7.60 23.51
N LEU A 180 0.22 8.64 23.79
CA LEU A 180 1.57 8.48 24.33
C LEU A 180 1.47 8.15 25.82
N HIS A 181 2.14 7.08 26.25
CA HIS A 181 2.16 6.72 27.65
C HIS A 181 3.15 7.65 28.35
N LYS A 182 2.64 8.51 29.23
CA LYS A 182 3.50 9.40 30.02
C LYS A 182 4.20 8.59 31.09
N GLN A 183 5.37 8.06 30.78
CA GLN A 183 6.30 7.55 31.79
C GLN A 183 7.28 8.66 32.15
N LEU A 184 7.51 8.87 33.45
CA LEU A 184 8.50 9.83 33.93
C LEU A 184 9.88 9.39 33.44
N VAL A 185 10.65 10.32 32.87
CA VAL A 185 12.01 10.05 32.40
C VAL A 185 12.98 10.56 33.44
N LEU A 186 13.86 9.67 33.89
CA LEU A 186 15.03 10.04 34.69
C LEU A 186 16.11 10.52 33.73
N TRP A 187 16.42 11.81 33.80
CA TRP A 187 17.52 12.42 33.06
C TRP A 187 18.65 12.75 34.03
N GLN A 188 19.87 12.33 33.69
CA GLN A 188 21.08 12.66 34.45
C GLN A 188 21.92 13.60 33.58
N ASP A 189 22.31 14.74 34.15
CA ASP A 189 23.25 15.64 33.50
C ASP A 189 24.66 15.01 33.55
N ASP A 190 25.31 14.85 32.40
CA ASP A 190 26.66 14.29 32.33
C ASP A 190 27.70 15.20 33.01
N ARG A 191 27.37 16.47 33.26
CA ARG A 191 28.28 17.49 33.82
C ARG A 191 28.00 17.84 35.28
N SER A 192 26.83 17.50 35.79
CA SER A 192 26.48 17.68 37.19
C SER A 192 25.77 16.41 37.63
N GLU A 193 26.17 15.76 38.72
CA GLU A 193 25.56 14.50 39.20
C GLU A 193 24.08 14.63 39.64
N ARG A 194 23.38 15.64 39.13
CA ARG A 194 21.97 15.95 39.36
C ARG A 194 21.11 15.06 38.49
N MET A 195 20.27 14.28 39.15
CA MET A 195 19.15 13.59 38.51
C MET A 195 17.94 14.52 38.48
N ALA A 196 17.33 14.68 37.30
CA ALA A 196 16.07 15.37 37.10
C ALA A 196 15.00 14.38 36.67
N ILE A 197 13.82 14.50 37.26
CA ILE A 197 12.61 13.81 36.80
C ILE A 197 11.92 14.76 35.83
N THR A 198 11.82 14.40 34.55
CA THR A 198 11.10 15.20 33.55
C THR A 198 9.89 14.44 33.03
N GLU A 199 8.80 15.17 32.80
CA GLU A 199 7.75 14.68 31.91
C GLU A 199 8.24 14.74 30.45
N PRO A 200 7.89 13.75 29.61
CA PRO A 200 8.25 13.78 28.20
C PRO A 200 7.63 15.00 27.50
N ALA A 201 8.38 15.60 26.59
CA ALA A 201 7.96 16.80 25.86
C ALA A 201 6.73 16.52 25.00
N ILE A 202 5.62 17.19 25.32
CA ILE A 202 4.37 17.13 24.54
C ILE A 202 4.65 17.62 23.11
N LEU A 203 4.14 16.90 22.11
CA LEU A 203 4.23 17.36 20.72
C LEU A 203 3.34 18.59 20.55
N VAL A 204 3.93 19.73 20.18
CA VAL A 204 3.15 20.94 19.88
C VAL A 204 2.40 20.79 18.56
N THR A 205 1.35 21.58 18.34
CA THR A 205 0.50 21.50 17.14
C THR A 205 1.30 21.50 15.84
N GLY A 206 2.30 22.38 15.71
CA GLY A 206 3.15 22.43 14.51
C GLY A 206 4.01 21.16 14.29
N GLU A 207 4.38 20.45 15.36
CA GLU A 207 5.05 19.16 15.23
C GLU A 207 4.08 18.07 14.76
N LEU A 208 2.85 18.06 15.28
CA LEU A 208 1.80 17.14 14.86
C LEU A 208 1.44 17.33 13.38
N GLU A 209 1.34 18.58 12.92
CA GLU A 209 1.09 18.92 11.51
C GLU A 209 2.24 18.43 10.62
N ARG A 210 3.49 18.68 11.01
CA ARG A 210 4.67 18.17 10.26
C ARG A 210 4.69 16.64 10.19
N ILE A 211 4.33 15.96 11.28
CA ILE A 211 4.19 14.50 11.31
C ILE A 211 3.10 14.06 10.32
N TYR A 212 1.92 14.71 10.37
CA TYR A 212 0.81 14.40 9.47
C TYR A 212 1.18 14.58 8.00
N GLU A 213 1.76 15.73 7.63
CA GLU A 213 2.22 15.96 6.26
C GLU A 213 3.22 14.90 5.80
N ARG A 214 4.11 14.49 6.70
CA ARG A 214 5.11 13.46 6.41
C ARG A 214 4.47 12.09 6.19
N ILE A 215 3.43 11.76 6.96
CA ILE A 215 2.63 10.54 6.78
C ILE A 215 1.98 10.58 5.40
N VAL A 216 1.24 11.63 5.07
CA VAL A 216 0.52 11.74 3.78
C VAL A 216 1.46 11.59 2.60
N ARG A 217 2.59 12.32 2.59
CA ARG A 217 3.58 12.24 1.51
C ARG A 217 4.22 10.86 1.39
N ALA A 218 4.58 10.23 2.51
CA ALA A 218 5.18 8.90 2.50
C ALA A 218 4.17 7.84 2.06
N TYR A 219 2.91 7.99 2.46
CA TYR A 219 1.87 7.05 2.14
C TYR A 219 1.49 7.12 0.66
N ALA A 220 1.26 8.32 0.12
CA ALA A 220 0.95 8.51 -1.30
C ALA A 220 2.01 7.88 -2.23
N LYS A 221 3.30 8.09 -1.92
CA LYS A 221 4.40 7.46 -2.66
C LYS A 221 4.40 5.92 -2.55
N SER A 222 4.06 5.41 -1.38
CA SER A 222 4.02 3.96 -1.13
C SER A 222 2.83 3.31 -1.84
N ILE A 223 1.68 3.98 -1.85
CA ILE A 223 0.46 3.56 -2.57
C ILE A 223 0.70 3.52 -4.09
N GLN A 224 1.32 4.55 -4.66
CA GLN A 224 1.69 4.55 -6.08
C GLN A 224 2.63 3.41 -6.44
N LYS A 225 3.63 3.14 -5.58
CA LYS A 225 4.54 2.02 -5.78
C LYS A 225 3.80 0.67 -5.72
N LEU A 226 2.96 0.49 -4.71
CA LEU A 226 2.15 -0.71 -4.52
C LEU A 226 1.25 -0.98 -5.71
N PHE A 227 0.58 0.04 -6.23
CA PHE A 227 -0.28 -0.08 -7.40
C PHE A 227 0.46 -0.69 -8.60
N LYS A 228 1.66 -0.17 -8.89
CA LYS A 228 2.50 -0.68 -9.99
C LYS A 228 2.96 -2.13 -9.75
N GLU A 229 3.31 -2.47 -8.51
CA GLU A 229 3.67 -3.84 -8.15
C GLU A 229 2.49 -4.81 -8.30
N ALA A 230 1.30 -4.41 -7.83
CA ALA A 230 0.08 -5.20 -7.93
C ALA A 230 -0.33 -5.39 -9.39
N TYR A 231 -0.24 -4.34 -10.20
CA TYR A 231 -0.47 -4.40 -11.65
C TYR A 231 0.46 -5.42 -12.32
N TRP A 232 1.76 -5.38 -12.01
CA TRP A 232 2.71 -6.37 -12.52
C TRP A 232 2.32 -7.80 -12.14
N TYR A 233 1.79 -8.01 -10.92
CA TYR A 233 1.37 -9.33 -10.46
C TYR A 233 0.14 -9.82 -11.22
N GLY A 234 -0.87 -8.95 -11.40
CA GLY A 234 -2.04 -9.26 -12.22
C GLY A 234 -1.67 -9.67 -13.64
N LEU A 235 -0.70 -8.98 -14.24
CA LEU A 235 -0.19 -9.31 -15.58
C LEU A 235 0.44 -10.71 -15.63
N ASN A 236 1.27 -11.05 -14.64
CA ASN A 236 1.95 -12.35 -14.58
C ASN A 236 0.96 -13.50 -14.39
N ASP A 237 0.00 -13.31 -13.50
CA ASP A 237 -1.04 -14.30 -13.24
C ASP A 237 -1.98 -14.46 -14.44
N ARG A 238 -2.20 -13.39 -15.21
CA ARG A 238 -2.92 -13.46 -16.48
C ARG A 238 -2.19 -14.32 -17.51
N VAL A 239 -0.87 -14.17 -17.67
CA VAL A 239 -0.07 -15.03 -18.57
C VAL A 239 -0.19 -16.49 -18.12
N ILE A 240 0.02 -16.77 -16.83
CA ILE A 240 -0.08 -18.15 -16.33
C ILE A 240 -1.47 -18.73 -16.58
N SER A 241 -2.54 -17.96 -16.39
CA SER A 241 -3.91 -18.45 -16.56
C SER A 241 -4.27 -18.89 -18.00
N ARG A 242 -3.38 -18.66 -18.98
CA ARG A 242 -3.52 -19.16 -20.36
C ARG A 242 -3.04 -20.60 -20.53
N TYR A 243 -2.29 -21.13 -19.56
CA TYR A 243 -1.73 -22.47 -19.52
C TYR A 243 -2.37 -23.27 -18.36
#